data_AF-A0A1X2HNJ1-F1
#
_entry.id   AF-A0A1X2HNJ1-F1
#
_cell.length_a   1.000
_cell.length_b   1.000
_cell.length_c   1.000
_cell.angle_alpha   90.00
_cell.angle_beta   90.00
_cell.angle_gamma   90.00
#
_symmetry.space_group_name_H-M   'P 1'
#
loop_
_entity.id
_entity.type
_entity.pdbx_description
1 polymer ?
#
loop_
_entity_poly.entity_id
_entity_poly.type
_entity_poly.pdbx_seq_one_letter_code
_entity_poly.pdbx_strand_id
1 'polypeptide(L)'
;MPGPIASRTTGSTTHATAATFAAAQATAAALAAAGSNSAPNVEGHMSYKIKTTKSSKKLDHFFGEQAFHDICIKEIRKEGLKAMLQSKTPLCYFLYHLLEEYSSENLFFFIEIEQYETFHYVSLVQQLATAQHIYNTYLSRQSQFEVNLDDRVRRQVTAAIQERRVDGCFTTAKRAVYTLLESSFMRFVTTDNFQRMVMNCGELTTHYDTDTRNMAIETLMQYIDRQHDMIYTNPHTDAPVFASINQTSRKRHELIKFMIFEFCRTLMDVDPYRIQQRRAQQQQQQQQQRHASPSMKSSTSSSPSIKSPKILPKDIFDFFGKKKH
;
A
#
# COMPACT_ATOMS: atom_id res chain seq x y z
N MET A 1 31.45 -54.31 -72.43
CA MET A 1 31.48 -52.97 -71.81
C MET A 1 30.80 -53.07 -70.45
N PRO A 2 31.41 -52.53 -69.38
CA PRO A 2 31.55 -53.19 -68.07
C PRO A 2 30.62 -52.64 -66.97
N GLY A 3 30.53 -53.37 -65.84
CA GLY A 3 29.83 -52.99 -64.57
C GLY A 3 30.58 -51.91 -63.76
N PRO A 4 30.57 -51.87 -62.39
CA PRO A 4 29.97 -52.81 -61.41
C PRO A 4 29.46 -52.25 -60.02
N ILE A 5 28.79 -53.12 -59.22
CA ILE A 5 28.93 -53.45 -57.76
C ILE A 5 28.74 -52.43 -56.58
N ALA A 6 28.05 -52.96 -55.53
CA ALA A 6 28.13 -52.76 -54.04
C ALA A 6 26.90 -52.05 -53.39
N SER A 7 26.04 -52.64 -52.53
CA SER A 7 26.13 -53.47 -51.30
C SER A 7 26.13 -52.66 -49.98
N ARG A 8 25.35 -53.16 -48.99
CA ARG A 8 25.18 -52.77 -47.55
C ARG A 8 24.35 -51.51 -47.25
N THR A 9 23.50 -51.40 -46.21
CA THR A 9 23.28 -52.17 -44.96
C THR A 9 21.96 -51.75 -44.29
N THR A 10 21.21 -52.73 -43.75
CA THR A 10 20.47 -52.78 -42.45
C THR A 10 19.87 -51.52 -41.78
N GLY A 11 18.62 -51.62 -41.29
CA GLY A 11 18.25 -51.05 -39.98
C GLY A 11 16.84 -50.48 -39.80
N SER A 12 15.91 -51.33 -39.32
CA SER A 12 14.87 -51.06 -38.30
C SER A 12 14.47 -49.60 -37.98
N THR A 13 13.20 -49.25 -38.23
CA THR A 13 12.54 -48.07 -37.62
C THR A 13 11.22 -48.48 -36.99
N THR A 14 11.27 -49.09 -35.81
CA THR A 14 10.11 -49.30 -34.93
C THR A 14 10.44 -48.92 -33.49
N HIS A 15 10.88 -47.68 -33.23
CA HIS A 15 10.97 -47.13 -31.88
C HIS A 15 10.87 -45.60 -31.92
N ALA A 16 9.70 -45.06 -32.28
CA ALA A 16 9.44 -43.61 -32.24
C ALA A 16 8.16 -43.21 -31.49
N THR A 17 7.53 -44.13 -30.75
CA THR A 17 6.25 -43.87 -30.06
C THR A 17 6.32 -43.96 -28.53
N ALA A 18 7.45 -44.36 -27.95
CA ALA A 18 7.62 -44.42 -26.49
C ALA A 18 8.29 -43.16 -25.89
N ALA A 19 9.19 -42.51 -26.63
CA ALA A 19 9.93 -41.34 -26.14
C ALA A 19 9.06 -40.07 -26.02
N THR A 20 8.02 -39.96 -26.86
CA THR A 20 7.15 -38.77 -26.90
C THR A 20 6.10 -38.78 -25.78
N PHE A 21 5.73 -39.95 -25.25
CA PHE A 21 4.79 -40.07 -24.13
C PHE A 21 5.46 -39.86 -22.76
N ALA A 22 6.75 -40.22 -22.62
CA ALA A 22 7.50 -39.97 -21.38
C ALA A 22 7.77 -38.48 -21.15
N ALA A 23 8.01 -37.71 -22.21
CA ALA A 23 8.21 -36.26 -22.12
C ALA A 23 6.92 -35.51 -21.71
N ALA A 24 5.74 -36.01 -22.09
CA ALA A 24 4.46 -35.39 -21.72
C ALA A 24 4.09 -35.64 -20.24
N GLN A 25 4.41 -36.83 -19.70
CA GLN A 25 4.18 -37.13 -18.28
C GLN A 25 5.18 -36.45 -17.34
N ALA A 26 6.44 -36.27 -17.75
CA ALA A 26 7.42 -35.51 -16.97
C ALA A 26 7.04 -34.02 -16.84
N THR A 27 6.39 -33.45 -17.87
CA THR A 27 5.95 -32.05 -17.86
C THR A 27 4.69 -31.84 -17.02
N ALA A 28 3.79 -32.83 -16.94
CA ALA A 28 2.61 -32.79 -16.06
C ALA A 28 2.96 -32.99 -14.57
N ALA A 29 3.96 -33.82 -14.26
CA ALA A 29 4.43 -34.03 -12.89
C ALA A 29 5.17 -32.81 -12.32
N ALA A 30 5.87 -32.03 -13.16
CA ALA A 30 6.53 -30.79 -12.73
C ALA A 30 5.53 -29.66 -12.40
N LEU A 31 4.36 -29.64 -13.03
CA LEU A 31 3.28 -28.67 -12.75
C LEU A 31 2.48 -29.00 -11.49
N ALA A 32 2.41 -30.28 -11.09
CA ALA A 32 1.73 -30.70 -9.87
C ALA A 32 2.57 -30.46 -8.60
N ALA A 33 3.90 -30.38 -8.71
CA ALA A 33 4.81 -30.15 -7.58
C ALA A 33 5.01 -28.66 -7.22
N ALA A 34 4.53 -27.73 -8.05
CA ALA A 34 4.60 -26.29 -7.80
C ALA A 34 3.43 -25.75 -6.93
N GLY A 35 2.53 -26.62 -6.48
CA GLY A 35 1.46 -26.30 -5.54
C GLY A 35 1.92 -26.36 -4.09
N SER A 36 2.97 -25.63 -3.72
CA SER A 36 3.21 -25.30 -2.31
C SER A 36 2.99 -23.81 -2.13
N ASN A 37 2.03 -23.47 -1.27
CA ASN A 37 1.65 -22.11 -0.88
C ASN A 37 2.88 -21.30 -0.46
N SER A 38 3.49 -20.57 -1.39
CA SER A 38 4.37 -19.47 -1.06
C SER A 38 3.49 -18.31 -0.63
N ALA A 39 3.49 -18.05 0.68
CA ALA A 39 2.88 -16.86 1.23
C ALA A 39 3.37 -15.64 0.44
N PRO A 40 2.49 -14.70 0.05
CA PRO A 40 2.94 -13.48 -0.61
C PRO A 40 3.95 -12.79 0.30
N ASN A 41 5.01 -12.25 -0.29
CA ASN A 41 6.15 -11.60 0.34
C ASN A 41 5.76 -10.27 1.06
N VAL A 42 4.82 -10.36 2.00
CA VAL A 42 4.29 -9.25 2.82
C VAL A 42 5.34 -8.78 3.83
N GLU A 43 6.24 -9.68 4.24
CA GLU A 43 7.24 -9.44 5.29
C GLU A 43 8.47 -8.64 4.79
N GLY A 44 8.79 -8.71 3.49
CA GLY A 44 9.89 -7.95 2.89
C GLY A 44 9.67 -6.44 2.91
N HIS A 45 8.43 -5.99 2.66
CA HIS A 45 8.10 -4.57 2.68
C HIS A 45 8.10 -4.00 4.11
N MET A 46 7.62 -4.79 5.07
CA MET A 46 7.52 -4.40 6.48
C MET A 46 8.91 -4.30 7.14
N SER A 47 9.85 -5.17 6.78
CA SER A 47 11.19 -5.22 7.40
C SER A 47 12.21 -4.24 6.81
N TYR A 48 12.09 -3.88 5.52
CA TYR A 48 13.04 -2.99 4.86
C TYR A 48 13.03 -1.56 5.43
N LYS A 49 11.86 -1.06 5.88
CA LYS A 49 11.71 0.31 6.40
C LYS A 49 11.83 0.47 7.92
N ILE A 50 11.84 -0.63 8.69
CA ILE A 50 11.98 -0.58 10.17
C ILE A 50 13.41 -0.22 10.61
N LYS A 51 14.43 -0.32 9.75
CA LYS A 51 15.83 0.03 10.09
C LYS A 51 16.29 1.43 9.70
N THR A 52 15.40 2.32 9.24
CA THR A 52 15.79 3.62 8.70
C THR A 52 15.22 4.80 9.49
N THR A 53 15.80 5.05 10.66
CA THR A 53 15.64 6.33 11.38
C THR A 53 16.51 7.46 10.78
N LYS A 54 17.37 7.13 9.81
CA LYS A 54 18.19 8.09 9.05
C LYS A 54 17.49 8.63 7.79
N SER A 55 16.46 7.96 7.25
CA SER A 55 15.71 8.48 6.09
C SER A 55 14.75 9.60 6.43
N SER A 56 14.28 9.71 7.67
CA SER A 56 13.45 10.84 8.12
C SER A 56 14.18 12.18 7.87
N LYS A 57 15.47 12.24 8.21
CA LYS A 57 16.35 13.40 7.95
C LYS A 57 16.64 13.65 6.47
N LYS A 58 16.41 12.66 5.59
CA LYS A 58 16.66 12.79 4.14
C LYS A 58 15.41 13.27 3.39
N LEU A 59 14.20 13.02 3.92
CA LEU A 59 12.99 13.70 3.43
C LEU A 59 13.07 15.20 3.72
N ASP A 60 13.63 15.60 4.87
CA ASP A 60 13.92 17.01 5.17
C ASP A 60 14.86 17.64 4.12
N HIS A 61 15.77 16.86 3.53
CA HIS A 61 16.62 17.31 2.43
C HIS A 61 15.87 17.40 1.08
N PHE A 62 14.91 16.50 0.80
CA PHE A 62 14.08 16.55 -0.41
C PHE A 62 13.09 17.73 -0.42
N PHE A 63 12.51 18.05 0.74
CA PHE A 63 11.60 19.19 0.90
C PHE A 63 12.32 20.50 1.26
N GLY A 64 13.66 20.51 1.29
CA GLY A 64 14.49 21.69 1.59
C GLY A 64 14.66 21.95 3.10
N GLU A 65 15.92 22.01 3.56
CA GLU A 65 16.25 22.62 4.85
C GLU A 65 16.05 24.14 4.75
N GLN A 66 14.83 24.62 5.00
CA GLN A 66 14.52 25.91 5.65
C GLN A 66 13.00 26.14 5.72
N ALA A 67 12.44 25.89 6.90
CA ALA A 67 11.07 26.20 7.35
C ALA A 67 9.91 25.55 6.56
N PHE A 68 9.04 24.88 7.31
CA PHE A 68 7.77 24.23 6.98
C PHE A 68 6.79 25.06 6.13
N HIS A 69 7.14 25.39 4.89
CA HIS A 69 6.27 26.13 3.97
C HIS A 69 5.70 25.18 2.94
N ASP A 70 4.46 24.76 3.17
CA ASP A 70 3.64 24.15 2.13
C ASP A 70 3.31 25.20 1.06
N ILE A 71 3.05 24.76 -0.17
CA ILE A 71 2.60 25.66 -1.23
C ILE A 71 1.11 25.96 -1.00
N CYS A 72 0.75 27.24 -1.05
CA CYS A 72 -0.64 27.64 -0.88
C CYS A 72 -1.53 27.10 -2.01
N ILE A 73 -2.82 26.92 -1.71
CA ILE A 73 -3.78 26.33 -2.65
C ILE A 73 -3.93 27.17 -3.92
N LYS A 74 -3.83 28.50 -3.81
CA LYS A 74 -3.82 29.39 -4.98
C LYS A 74 -2.72 29.04 -5.96
N GLU A 75 -1.51 28.78 -5.47
CA GLU A 75 -0.37 28.43 -6.32
C GLU A 75 -0.46 26.98 -6.80
N ILE A 76 -0.98 26.05 -5.98
CA ILE A 76 -1.32 24.69 -6.43
C ILE A 76 -2.29 24.72 -7.62
N ARG A 77 -3.29 25.60 -7.61
CA ARG A 77 -4.23 25.76 -8.73
C ARG A 77 -3.54 26.24 -10.01
N LYS A 78 -2.50 27.07 -9.86
CA LYS A 78 -1.76 27.67 -10.97
C LYS A 78 -0.70 26.74 -11.55
N GLU A 79 0.09 26.09 -10.70
CA GLU A 79 1.24 25.24 -11.07
C GLU A 79 0.89 23.75 -11.16
N GLY A 80 -0.30 23.37 -10.72
CA GLY A 80 -0.87 22.04 -10.87
C GLY A 80 -0.24 20.98 -9.96
N LEU A 81 -0.15 19.74 -10.48
CA LEU A 81 0.32 18.57 -9.74
C LEU A 81 1.72 18.77 -9.14
N LYS A 82 2.62 19.46 -9.84
CA LYS A 82 3.99 19.69 -9.37
C LYS A 82 3.99 20.40 -8.00
N ALA A 83 3.17 21.43 -7.85
CA ALA A 83 3.04 22.15 -6.58
C ALA A 83 2.29 21.34 -5.51
N MET A 84 1.30 20.53 -5.92
CA MET A 84 0.61 19.61 -5.00
C MET A 84 1.59 18.62 -4.35
N LEU A 85 2.47 18.01 -5.15
CA LEU A 85 3.45 17.01 -4.68
C LEU A 85 4.51 17.58 -3.72
N GLN A 86 4.64 18.90 -3.67
CA GLN A 86 5.56 19.61 -2.77
C GLN A 86 4.89 20.05 -1.44
N SER A 87 3.58 19.86 -1.29
CA SER A 87 2.81 20.37 -0.15
C SER A 87 2.25 19.24 0.71
N LYS A 88 2.83 19.02 1.88
CA LYS A 88 2.56 17.90 2.78
C LYS A 88 1.09 17.84 3.24
N THR A 89 0.54 18.96 3.72
CA THR A 89 -0.83 18.98 4.24
C THR A 89 -1.89 18.86 3.14
N PRO A 90 -1.85 19.65 2.05
CA PRO A 90 -2.74 19.45 0.89
C PRO A 90 -2.64 18.05 0.27
N LEU A 91 -1.44 17.47 0.22
CA LEU A 91 -1.21 16.14 -0.36
C LEU A 91 -1.98 15.04 0.37
N CYS A 92 -2.32 15.21 1.66
CA CYS A 92 -3.19 14.27 2.38
C CYS A 92 -4.59 14.19 1.75
N TYR A 93 -5.15 15.31 1.30
CA TYR A 93 -6.46 15.34 0.64
C TYR A 93 -6.40 14.76 -0.77
N PHE A 94 -5.31 15.01 -1.49
CA PHE A 94 -5.09 14.39 -2.80
C PHE A 94 -4.91 12.87 -2.66
N LEU A 95 -4.13 12.40 -1.68
CA LEU A 95 -4.00 10.98 -1.37
C LEU A 95 -5.36 10.35 -1.02
N TYR A 96 -6.18 11.03 -0.21
CA TYR A 96 -7.53 10.58 0.09
C TYR A 96 -8.38 10.40 -1.18
N HIS A 97 -8.31 11.35 -2.12
CA HIS A 97 -9.01 11.23 -3.40
C HIS A 97 -8.49 10.05 -4.24
N LEU A 98 -7.17 9.85 -4.29
CA LEU A 98 -6.58 8.70 -5.00
C LEU A 98 -6.98 7.36 -4.37
N LEU A 99 -7.19 7.31 -3.05
CA LEU A 99 -7.70 6.13 -2.35
C LEU A 99 -9.15 5.83 -2.76
N GLU A 100 -10.00 6.84 -2.86
CA GLU A 100 -11.38 6.68 -3.34
C GLU A 100 -11.46 6.27 -4.82
N GLU A 101 -10.51 6.71 -5.64
CA GLU A 101 -10.40 6.30 -7.05
C GLU A 101 -9.57 5.02 -7.26
N TYR A 102 -9.18 4.31 -6.19
CA TYR A 102 -8.36 3.10 -6.25
C TYR A 102 -7.04 3.24 -7.04
N SER A 103 -6.45 4.44 -7.04
CA SER A 103 -5.24 4.78 -7.82
C SER A 103 -4.06 5.30 -6.95
N SER A 104 -4.12 5.05 -5.65
CA SER A 104 -3.12 5.51 -4.65
C SER A 104 -1.71 4.96 -4.88
N GLU A 105 -1.57 3.79 -5.51
CA GLU A 105 -0.27 3.19 -5.84
C GLU A 105 0.59 4.08 -6.73
N ASN A 106 -0.03 4.92 -7.56
CA ASN A 106 0.67 5.88 -8.40
C ASN A 106 1.44 6.90 -7.56
N LEU A 107 0.83 7.40 -6.47
CA LEU A 107 1.47 8.37 -5.58
C LEU A 107 2.54 7.70 -4.72
N PHE A 108 2.26 6.51 -4.18
CA PHE A 108 3.25 5.77 -3.39
C PHE A 108 4.49 5.41 -4.22
N PHE A 109 4.30 4.93 -5.44
CA PHE A 109 5.40 4.68 -6.38
C PHE A 109 6.19 5.96 -6.65
N PHE A 110 5.52 7.06 -6.98
CA PHE A 110 6.20 8.32 -7.30
C PHE A 110 7.08 8.80 -6.15
N ILE A 111 6.54 8.84 -4.92
CA ILE A 111 7.28 9.25 -3.71
C ILE A 111 8.46 8.29 -3.45
N GLU A 112 8.28 6.99 -3.64
CA GLU A 112 9.34 6.01 -3.40
C GLU A 112 10.47 6.11 -4.44
N ILE A 113 10.17 6.49 -5.69
CA ILE A 113 11.20 6.82 -6.69
C ILE A 113 11.94 8.11 -6.35
N GLU A 114 11.26 9.16 -5.89
CA GLU A 114 11.93 10.39 -5.44
C GLU A 114 12.93 10.10 -4.30
N GLN A 115 12.52 9.27 -3.34
CA GLN A 115 13.40 8.82 -2.27
C GLN A 115 14.56 7.98 -2.80
N TYR A 116 14.29 7.08 -3.74
CA TYR A 116 15.32 6.25 -4.37
C TYR A 116 16.40 7.08 -5.07
N GLU A 117 16.00 8.07 -5.86
CA GLU A 117 16.93 8.89 -6.65
C GLU A 117 17.77 9.85 -5.78
N THR A 118 17.23 10.29 -4.64
CA THR A 118 17.93 11.22 -3.72
C THR A 118 18.72 10.51 -2.62
N PHE A 119 18.49 9.22 -2.39
CA PHE A 119 19.14 8.51 -1.31
C PHE A 119 20.61 8.21 -1.62
N HIS A 120 21.50 8.68 -0.74
CA HIS A 120 22.89 8.22 -0.75
C HIS A 120 23.03 6.76 -0.28
N TYR A 121 23.33 5.86 -1.22
CA TYR A 121 23.59 4.43 -0.99
C TYR A 121 25.03 4.18 -0.56
N VAL A 122 25.21 3.24 0.37
CA VAL A 122 26.53 2.81 0.87
C VAL A 122 27.22 1.90 -0.16
N SER A 123 26.46 1.19 -0.99
CA SER A 123 26.99 0.31 -2.03
C SER A 123 26.00 0.09 -3.17
N LEU A 124 26.51 -0.32 -4.33
CA LEU A 124 25.69 -0.75 -5.47
C LEU A 124 24.76 -1.90 -5.10
N VAL A 125 25.19 -2.82 -4.22
CA VAL A 125 24.35 -3.93 -3.75
C VAL A 125 23.13 -3.42 -2.98
N GLN A 126 23.31 -2.39 -2.13
CA GLN A 126 22.20 -1.77 -1.42
C GLN A 126 21.23 -1.06 -2.38
N GLN A 127 21.76 -0.32 -3.36
CA GLN A 127 20.95 0.36 -4.36
C GLN A 127 20.17 -0.63 -5.23
N LEU A 128 20.80 -1.73 -5.65
CA LEU A 128 20.17 -2.80 -6.42
C LEU A 128 19.07 -3.51 -5.61
N ALA A 129 19.32 -3.83 -4.34
CA ALA A 129 18.30 -4.41 -3.47
C ALA A 129 17.09 -3.48 -3.29
N THR A 130 17.33 -2.16 -3.20
CA THR A 130 16.25 -1.17 -3.16
C THR A 130 15.48 -1.10 -4.48
N ALA A 131 16.18 -1.10 -5.61
CA ALA A 131 15.54 -1.10 -6.93
C ALA A 131 14.70 -2.36 -7.16
N GLN A 132 15.21 -3.53 -6.74
CA GLN A 132 14.47 -4.79 -6.79
C GLN A 132 13.23 -4.75 -5.89
N HIS A 133 13.33 -4.17 -4.70
CA HIS A 133 12.18 -3.99 -3.81
C HIS A 133 11.08 -3.13 -4.46
N ILE A 134 11.45 -1.99 -5.05
CA ILE A 134 10.52 -1.10 -5.77
C ILE A 134 9.90 -1.83 -6.96
N TYR A 135 10.71 -2.54 -7.75
CA TYR A 135 10.22 -3.31 -8.88
C TYR A 135 9.19 -4.37 -8.45
N ASN A 136 9.49 -5.14 -7.40
CA ASN A 136 8.59 -6.16 -6.90
C ASN A 136 7.30 -5.58 -6.33
N THR A 137 7.37 -4.37 -5.76
CA THR A 137 6.22 -3.69 -5.15
C THR A 137 5.31 -3.03 -6.18
N TYR A 138 5.83 -2.46 -7.26
CA TYR A 138 5.00 -1.65 -8.16
C TYR A 138 4.98 -2.10 -9.63
N LEU A 139 5.97 -2.88 -10.08
CA LEU A 139 6.08 -3.27 -11.49
C LEU A 139 5.84 -4.77 -11.74
N SER A 140 5.87 -5.59 -10.69
CA SER A 140 5.54 -7.01 -10.78
C SER A 140 4.06 -7.22 -11.07
N ARG A 141 3.74 -8.07 -12.06
CA ARG A 141 2.38 -8.40 -12.53
C ARG A 141 1.47 -9.06 -11.48
N GLN A 142 2.04 -9.47 -10.34
CA GLN A 142 1.30 -10.09 -9.24
C GLN A 142 1.25 -9.18 -8.01
N SER A 143 1.75 -7.95 -8.13
CA SER A 143 1.73 -7.01 -7.02
C SER A 143 0.32 -6.47 -6.76
N GLN A 144 -0.01 -6.28 -5.49
CA GLN A 144 -1.22 -5.57 -5.06
C GLN A 144 -1.18 -4.07 -5.37
N PHE A 145 0.02 -3.52 -5.63
CA PHE A 145 0.28 -2.12 -5.98
C PHE A 145 0.90 -1.98 -7.38
N GLU A 146 0.60 -2.90 -8.29
CA GLU A 146 1.04 -2.76 -9.67
C GLU A 146 0.54 -1.44 -10.27
N VAL A 147 1.46 -0.58 -10.71
CA VAL A 147 1.13 0.65 -11.41
C VAL A 147 0.78 0.36 -12.88
N ASN A 148 -0.19 1.10 -13.42
CA ASN A 148 -0.64 0.91 -14.78
C ASN A 148 0.38 1.45 -15.81
N LEU A 149 1.31 0.61 -16.24
CA LEU A 149 2.36 0.97 -17.18
C LEU A 149 2.33 0.13 -18.47
N ASP A 150 2.70 0.76 -19.57
CA ASP A 150 2.96 0.09 -20.83
C ASP A 150 4.03 -1.00 -20.67
N ASP A 151 3.80 -2.16 -21.31
CA ASP A 151 4.73 -3.30 -21.29
C ASP A 151 6.15 -2.92 -21.72
N ARG A 152 6.29 -1.96 -22.63
CA ARG A 152 7.60 -1.44 -23.07
C ARG A 152 8.35 -0.78 -21.91
N VAL A 153 7.68 0.04 -21.12
CA VAL A 153 8.29 0.74 -19.98
C VAL A 153 8.70 -0.27 -18.92
N ARG A 154 7.83 -1.24 -18.60
CA ARG A 154 8.14 -2.31 -17.65
C ARG A 154 9.41 -3.08 -18.07
N ARG A 155 9.49 -3.52 -19.34
CA ARG A 155 10.66 -4.25 -19.87
C ARG A 155 11.96 -3.44 -19.78
N GLN A 156 11.92 -2.13 -20.01
CA GLN A 156 13.10 -1.28 -19.87
C GLN A 156 13.64 -1.27 -18.44
N VAL A 157 12.76 -1.14 -17.44
CA VAL A 157 13.15 -1.19 -16.03
C VAL A 157 13.67 -2.58 -15.66
N THR A 158 12.99 -3.65 -16.10
CA THR A 158 13.42 -5.03 -15.85
C THR A 158 14.84 -5.27 -16.38
N ALA A 159 15.11 -4.90 -17.63
CA ALA A 159 16.42 -5.05 -18.25
C ALA A 159 17.50 -4.25 -17.51
N ALA A 160 17.20 -3.00 -17.14
CA ALA A 160 18.13 -2.15 -16.39
C ALA A 160 18.52 -2.77 -15.04
N ILE A 161 17.56 -3.32 -14.29
CA ILE A 161 17.82 -4.00 -13.01
C ILE A 161 18.63 -5.29 -13.22
N GLN A 162 18.31 -6.10 -14.25
CA GLN A 162 19.04 -7.33 -14.57
C GLN A 162 20.49 -7.06 -14.96
N GLU A 163 20.73 -6.00 -15.72
CA GLU A 163 22.05 -5.54 -16.14
C GLU A 163 22.78 -4.74 -15.05
N ARG A 164 22.19 -4.59 -13.86
CA ARG A 164 22.71 -3.79 -12.74
C ARG A 164 22.94 -2.31 -13.06
N ARG A 165 22.24 -1.78 -14.08
CA ARG A 165 22.21 -0.35 -14.42
C ARG A 165 21.09 0.33 -13.64
N VAL A 166 21.39 0.66 -12.38
CA VAL A 166 20.40 1.15 -11.41
C VAL A 166 20.23 2.68 -11.44
N ASP A 167 21.21 3.42 -11.97
CA ASP A 167 21.12 4.87 -12.11
C ASP A 167 20.11 5.25 -13.21
N GLY A 168 19.10 6.04 -12.84
CA GLY A 168 18.04 6.46 -13.77
C GLY A 168 17.16 5.32 -14.28
N CYS A 169 17.23 4.11 -13.68
CA CYS A 169 16.50 2.95 -14.20
C CYS A 169 14.98 3.10 -14.20
N PHE A 170 14.44 3.98 -13.34
CA PHE A 170 13.01 4.26 -13.24
C PHE A 170 12.55 5.52 -13.98
N THR A 171 13.44 6.27 -14.64
CA THR A 171 13.09 7.59 -15.22
C THR A 171 11.87 7.52 -16.16
N THR A 172 11.82 6.53 -17.06
CA THR A 172 10.67 6.36 -17.97
C THR A 172 9.39 5.99 -17.21
N ALA A 173 9.49 5.11 -16.22
CA ALA A 173 8.34 4.70 -15.40
C ALA A 173 7.80 5.86 -14.55
N LYS A 174 8.69 6.65 -13.94
CA LYS A 174 8.35 7.85 -13.16
C LYS A 174 7.57 8.86 -13.99
N ARG A 175 8.00 9.12 -15.24
CA ARG A 175 7.31 10.04 -16.17
C ARG A 175 5.92 9.52 -16.56
N ALA A 176 5.80 8.22 -16.82
CA ALA A 176 4.51 7.60 -17.14
C ALA A 176 3.54 7.70 -15.95
N VAL A 177 3.99 7.37 -14.73
CA VAL A 177 3.15 7.49 -13.53
C VAL A 177 2.81 8.95 -13.20
N TYR A 178 3.72 9.90 -13.43
CA TYR A 178 3.41 11.32 -13.29
C TYR A 178 2.23 11.73 -14.17
N THR A 179 2.16 11.20 -15.40
CA THR A 179 1.04 11.48 -16.33
C THR A 179 -0.28 10.91 -15.80
N LEU A 180 -0.26 9.72 -15.17
CA LEU A 180 -1.44 9.15 -14.52
C LEU A 180 -1.90 10.01 -13.34
N LEU A 181 -0.96 10.48 -12.51
CA LEU A 181 -1.25 11.38 -11.40
C LEU A 181 -1.79 12.72 -11.89
N GLU A 182 -1.30 13.24 -13.01
CA GLU A 182 -1.76 14.51 -13.57
C GLU A 182 -3.23 14.39 -14.02
N SER A 183 -3.59 13.27 -14.63
CA SER A 183 -4.98 12.93 -14.93
C SER A 183 -5.86 12.87 -13.67
N SER A 184 -5.39 12.19 -12.60
CA SER A 184 -6.11 12.15 -11.33
C SER A 184 -6.20 13.52 -10.65
N PHE A 185 -5.16 14.35 -10.76
CA PHE A 185 -5.19 15.72 -10.22
C PHE A 185 -6.22 16.59 -10.95
N MET A 186 -6.32 16.47 -12.28
CA MET A 186 -7.33 17.19 -13.06
C MET A 186 -8.76 16.80 -12.68
N ARG A 187 -9.00 15.55 -12.25
CA ARG A 187 -10.28 15.16 -11.66
C ARG A 187 -10.42 15.71 -10.24
N PHE A 188 -9.40 15.55 -9.41
CA PHE A 188 -9.39 16.00 -8.01
C PHE A 188 -9.88 17.44 -7.84
N VAL A 189 -9.37 18.37 -8.65
CA VAL A 189 -9.71 19.81 -8.56
C VAL A 189 -11.20 20.12 -8.75
N THR A 190 -11.96 19.18 -9.33
CA THR A 190 -13.41 19.30 -9.55
C THR A 190 -14.25 18.63 -8.46
N THR A 191 -13.63 17.95 -7.50
CA THR A 191 -14.32 17.15 -6.47
C THR A 191 -14.57 17.92 -5.17
N ASP A 192 -15.52 17.43 -4.38
CA ASP A 192 -15.77 17.91 -3.01
C ASP A 192 -14.56 17.74 -2.09
N ASN A 193 -13.69 16.77 -2.36
CA ASN A 193 -12.46 16.59 -1.59
C ASN A 193 -11.50 17.77 -1.76
N PHE A 194 -11.44 18.37 -2.96
CA PHE A 194 -10.67 19.59 -3.18
C PHE A 194 -11.31 20.79 -2.48
N GLN A 195 -12.64 20.91 -2.48
CA GLN A 195 -13.33 21.98 -1.75
C GLN A 195 -13.11 21.86 -0.24
N ARG A 196 -13.16 20.63 0.31
CA ARG A 196 -12.85 20.35 1.71
C ARG A 196 -11.41 20.73 2.05
N MET A 197 -10.46 20.43 1.16
CA MET A 197 -9.07 20.87 1.31
C MET A 197 -8.98 22.40 1.35
N VAL A 198 -9.62 23.11 0.42
CA VAL A 198 -9.65 24.59 0.38
C VAL A 198 -10.22 25.17 1.67
N MET A 199 -11.33 24.62 2.16
CA MET A 199 -11.97 25.07 3.40
C MET A 199 -11.06 24.88 4.63
N ASN A 200 -10.41 23.71 4.74
CA ASN A 200 -9.62 23.37 5.92
C ASN A 200 -8.23 24.03 5.92
N CYS A 201 -7.63 24.18 4.74
CA CYS A 201 -6.28 24.73 4.60
C CYS A 201 -6.29 26.25 4.36
N GLY A 202 -7.31 26.78 3.70
CA GLY A 202 -7.35 28.18 3.26
C GLY A 202 -6.55 28.42 1.96
N GLU A 203 -6.99 29.39 1.16
CA GLU A 203 -6.49 29.57 -0.21
C GLU A 203 -5.02 30.06 -0.27
N LEU A 204 -4.59 30.84 0.72
CA LEU A 204 -3.28 31.52 0.76
C LEU A 204 -2.34 31.01 1.86
N THR A 205 -2.78 30.05 2.66
CA THR A 205 -2.01 29.54 3.79
C THR A 205 -0.83 28.70 3.29
N THR A 206 0.36 28.99 3.80
CA THR A 206 1.59 28.23 3.53
C THR A 206 2.13 27.54 4.79
N HIS A 207 1.61 27.89 5.97
CA HIS A 207 2.00 27.29 7.24
C HIS A 207 0.74 26.83 7.98
N TYR A 208 0.61 25.52 8.16
CA TYR A 208 -0.53 24.92 8.84
C TYR A 208 -0.22 24.69 10.31
N ASP A 209 -1.16 25.07 11.17
CA ASP A 209 -1.10 24.73 12.58
C ASP A 209 -1.26 23.21 12.79
N THR A 210 -0.98 22.78 14.02
CA THR A 210 -1.07 21.37 14.41
C THR A 210 -2.47 20.81 14.21
N ASP A 211 -3.51 21.62 14.40
CA ASP A 211 -4.89 21.18 14.28
C ASP A 211 -5.28 20.94 12.82
N THR A 212 -4.94 21.85 11.91
CA THR A 212 -5.16 21.66 10.46
C THR A 212 -4.42 20.44 9.94
N ARG A 213 -3.17 20.24 10.38
CA ARG A 213 -2.38 19.03 10.04
C ARG A 213 -3.03 17.76 10.57
N ASN A 214 -3.52 17.78 11.81
CA ASN A 214 -4.21 16.64 12.40
C ASN A 214 -5.53 16.33 11.68
N MET A 215 -6.30 17.33 11.25
CA MET A 215 -7.52 17.15 10.47
C MET A 215 -7.25 16.49 9.11
N ALA A 216 -6.16 16.89 8.45
CA ALA A 216 -5.74 16.27 7.18
C ALA A 216 -5.40 14.78 7.37
N ILE A 217 -4.67 14.43 8.43
CA ILE A 217 -4.36 13.03 8.78
C ILE A 217 -5.64 12.28 9.17
N GLU A 218 -6.53 12.91 9.94
CA GLU A 218 -7.78 12.28 10.36
C GLU A 218 -8.68 11.93 9.17
N THR A 219 -8.65 12.73 8.10
CA THR A 219 -9.34 12.41 6.84
C THR A 219 -8.87 11.07 6.25
N LEU A 220 -7.55 10.81 6.28
CA LEU A 220 -6.99 9.53 5.86
C LEU A 220 -7.33 8.38 6.82
N MET A 221 -7.32 8.64 8.13
CA MET A 221 -7.70 7.62 9.13
C MET A 221 -9.17 7.23 8.99
N GLN A 222 -10.06 8.19 8.73
CA GLN A 222 -11.49 7.92 8.48
C GLN A 222 -11.71 7.03 7.26
N TYR A 223 -10.87 7.15 6.22
CA TYR A 223 -10.90 6.21 5.09
C TYR A 223 -10.59 4.79 5.54
N ILE A 224 -9.50 4.61 6.31
CA ILE A 224 -9.09 3.29 6.81
C ILE A 224 -10.18 2.68 7.68
N ASP A 225 -10.75 3.44 8.62
CA ASP A 225 -11.81 2.95 9.51
C ASP A 225 -13.02 2.48 8.70
N ARG A 226 -13.48 3.30 7.74
CA ARG A 226 -14.63 2.97 6.87
C ARG A 226 -14.39 1.72 6.03
N GLN A 227 -13.20 1.58 5.44
CA GLN A 227 -12.85 0.39 4.66
C GLN A 227 -12.75 -0.85 5.56
N HIS A 228 -12.22 -0.69 6.78
CA HIS A 228 -12.12 -1.78 7.74
C HIS A 228 -13.51 -2.30 8.14
N ASP A 229 -14.45 -1.40 8.46
CA ASP A 229 -15.82 -1.79 8.77
C ASP A 229 -16.46 -2.53 7.59
N MET A 230 -16.33 -2.00 6.37
CA MET A 230 -16.88 -2.65 5.18
C MET A 230 -16.36 -4.09 4.97
N ILE A 231 -15.09 -4.35 5.30
CA ILE A 231 -14.41 -5.63 5.04
C ILE A 231 -14.56 -6.65 6.18
N TYR A 232 -14.66 -6.18 7.43
CA TYR A 232 -14.57 -7.04 8.62
C TYR A 232 -15.85 -7.10 9.46
N THR A 233 -16.77 -6.14 9.36
CA THR A 233 -17.96 -6.10 10.22
C THR A 233 -19.26 -6.47 9.50
N ASN A 234 -19.22 -6.73 8.19
CA ASN A 234 -20.40 -7.10 7.40
C ASN A 234 -20.66 -8.63 7.47
N PRO A 235 -21.78 -9.09 8.09
CA PRO A 235 -22.07 -10.51 8.31
C PRO A 235 -22.19 -11.35 7.04
N HIS A 236 -22.43 -10.72 5.89
CA HIS A 236 -22.59 -11.40 4.61
C HIS A 236 -21.26 -11.71 3.91
N THR A 237 -20.13 -11.24 4.45
CA THR A 237 -18.80 -11.43 3.84
C THR A 237 -18.17 -12.79 4.18
N ASP A 238 -18.60 -13.50 5.22
CA ASP A 238 -17.99 -14.79 5.58
C ASP A 238 -18.58 -16.00 4.84
N ALA A 239 -19.44 -15.76 3.83
CA ALA A 239 -19.96 -16.82 2.99
C ALA A 239 -18.83 -17.46 2.13
N PRO A 240 -18.78 -18.80 1.99
CA PRO A 240 -17.68 -19.52 1.31
C PRO A 240 -17.40 -19.07 -0.13
N VAL A 241 -18.44 -18.60 -0.82
CA VAL A 241 -18.36 -18.13 -2.22
C VAL A 241 -17.50 -16.86 -2.36
N PHE A 242 -17.37 -16.07 -1.30
CA PHE A 242 -16.62 -14.80 -1.32
C PHE A 242 -15.25 -14.89 -0.61
N ALA A 243 -14.86 -16.05 -0.09
CA ALA A 243 -13.67 -16.20 0.75
C ALA A 243 -12.36 -15.75 0.08
N SER A 244 -12.16 -16.08 -1.21
CA SER A 244 -10.93 -15.71 -1.95
C SER A 244 -10.86 -14.21 -2.28
N ILE A 245 -11.98 -13.62 -2.68
CA ILE A 245 -12.12 -12.18 -2.94
C ILE A 245 -11.88 -11.41 -1.64
N ASN A 246 -12.48 -11.86 -0.54
CA ASN A 246 -12.32 -11.22 0.76
C ASN A 246 -10.91 -11.34 1.30
N GLN A 247 -10.21 -12.45 1.07
CA GLN A 247 -8.80 -12.56 1.44
C GLN A 247 -7.93 -11.55 0.67
N THR A 248 -8.21 -11.32 -0.61
CA THR A 248 -7.48 -10.34 -1.44
C THR A 248 -7.77 -8.91 -1.00
N SER A 249 -9.05 -8.57 -0.77
CA SER A 249 -9.47 -7.27 -0.25
C SER A 249 -8.88 -6.98 1.14
N ARG A 250 -8.86 -7.96 2.05
CA ARG A 250 -8.23 -7.85 3.38
C ARG A 250 -6.73 -7.58 3.26
N LYS A 251 -6.02 -8.31 2.39
CA LYS A 251 -4.58 -8.09 2.13
C LYS A 251 -4.32 -6.68 1.60
N ARG A 252 -5.08 -6.23 0.60
CA ARG A 252 -4.96 -4.88 0.04
C ARG A 252 -5.24 -3.81 1.10
N HIS A 253 -6.27 -4.00 1.92
CA HIS A 253 -6.62 -3.08 3.01
C HIS A 253 -5.49 -2.91 4.02
N GLU A 254 -4.90 -4.01 4.52
CA GLU A 254 -3.80 -3.93 5.48
C GLU A 254 -2.55 -3.28 4.87
N LEU A 255 -2.27 -3.55 3.59
CA LEU A 255 -1.18 -2.89 2.87
C LEU A 255 -1.41 -1.38 2.72
N ILE A 256 -2.62 -0.95 2.33
CA ILE A 256 -2.97 0.47 2.22
C ILE A 256 -2.87 1.15 3.58
N LYS A 257 -3.40 0.51 4.63
CA LYS A 257 -3.29 1.01 6.00
C LYS A 257 -1.83 1.22 6.40
N PHE A 258 -0.96 0.25 6.15
CA PHE A 258 0.47 0.39 6.41
C PHE A 258 1.10 1.55 5.62
N MET A 259 0.76 1.68 4.33
CA MET A 259 1.28 2.76 3.49
C MET A 259 0.85 4.15 3.96
N ILE A 260 -0.41 4.32 4.35
CA ILE A 260 -0.89 5.58 4.91
C ILE A 260 -0.20 5.89 6.24
N PHE A 261 -0.02 4.89 7.11
CA PHE A 261 0.65 5.09 8.39
C PHE A 261 2.10 5.54 8.21
N GLU A 262 2.83 4.89 7.30
CA GLU A 262 4.19 5.28 6.93
C GLU A 262 4.22 6.66 6.26
N PHE A 263 3.26 6.99 5.39
CA PHE A 263 3.10 8.31 4.80
C PHE A 263 2.97 9.39 5.90
N CYS A 264 2.06 9.21 6.85
CA CYS A 264 1.87 10.16 7.96
C CYS A 264 3.12 10.29 8.84
N ARG A 265 3.76 9.16 9.18
CA ARG A 265 4.96 9.15 10.03
C ARG A 265 6.15 9.84 9.37
N THR A 266 6.35 9.61 8.08
CA THR A 266 7.56 10.06 7.37
C THR A 266 7.42 11.46 6.79
N LEU A 267 6.25 11.82 6.25
CA LEU A 267 6.05 13.12 5.60
C LEU A 267 5.48 14.16 6.54
N MET A 268 4.55 13.76 7.41
CA MET A 268 3.89 14.69 8.34
C MET A 268 4.59 14.78 9.70
N ASP A 269 5.58 13.95 10.01
CA ASP A 269 6.22 13.85 11.34
C ASP A 269 5.21 13.70 12.50
N VAL A 270 4.09 13.02 12.21
CA VAL A 270 3.05 12.73 13.19
C VAL A 270 2.88 11.23 13.27
N ASP A 271 2.89 10.71 14.50
CA ASP A 271 2.58 9.32 14.77
C ASP A 271 1.05 9.10 14.72
N PRO A 272 0.51 8.43 13.68
CA PRO A 272 -0.93 8.19 13.57
C PRO A 272 -1.48 7.35 14.73
N TYR A 273 -0.66 6.52 15.39
CA TYR A 273 -1.09 5.77 16.57
C TYR A 273 -1.48 6.69 17.74
N ARG A 274 -0.83 7.85 17.89
CA ARG A 274 -1.21 8.84 18.92
C ARG A 274 -2.57 9.47 18.64
N ILE A 275 -2.92 9.68 17.38
CA ILE A 275 -4.23 10.21 16.99
C ILE A 275 -5.32 9.19 17.32
N GLN A 276 -5.09 7.92 16.97
CA GLN A 276 -6.05 6.84 17.23
C GLN A 276 -6.26 6.61 18.74
N GLN A 277 -5.20 6.73 19.56
CA GLN A 277 -5.31 6.70 21.02
C GLN A 277 -6.13 7.87 21.58
N ARG A 278 -5.92 9.10 21.08
CA ARG A 278 -6.74 10.27 21.49
C ARG A 278 -8.22 10.07 21.16
N ARG A 279 -8.53 9.53 19.97
CA ARG A 279 -9.92 9.20 19.58
C ARG A 279 -10.55 8.17 20.52
N ALA A 280 -9.83 7.09 20.84
CA ALA A 280 -10.32 6.07 21.77
C ALA A 280 -10.62 6.65 23.18
N GLN A 281 -9.77 7.55 23.66
CA GLN A 281 -9.99 8.24 24.94
C GLN A 281 -11.20 9.18 24.92
N GLN A 282 -11.39 9.95 23.83
CA GLN A 282 -12.55 10.83 23.67
C GLN A 282 -13.87 10.04 23.57
N GLN A 283 -13.87 8.91 22.86
CA GLN A 283 -15.05 8.03 22.77
C GLN A 283 -15.40 7.41 24.12
N GLN A 284 -14.41 7.01 24.92
CA GLN A 284 -14.63 6.53 26.29
C GLN A 284 -15.19 7.63 27.20
N GLN A 285 -14.69 8.87 27.11
CA GLN A 285 -15.22 10.00 27.89
C GLN A 285 -16.66 10.34 27.50
N GLN A 286 -17.01 10.32 26.20
CA GLN A 286 -18.39 10.53 25.76
C GLN A 286 -19.35 9.41 26.20
N GLN A 287 -18.90 8.15 26.22
CA GLN A 287 -19.70 7.05 26.79
C GLN A 287 -19.91 7.22 28.30
N GLN A 288 -18.88 7.63 29.05
CA GLN A 288 -19.00 7.89 30.49
C GLN A 288 -19.94 9.08 30.78
N GLN A 289 -19.93 10.14 29.97
CA GLN A 289 -20.85 11.28 30.11
C GLN A 289 -22.31 10.91 29.76
N ARG A 290 -22.53 10.02 28.77
CA ARG A 290 -23.87 9.49 28.48
C ARG A 290 -24.43 8.61 29.60
N HIS A 291 -23.57 7.88 30.33
CA HIS A 291 -23.99 7.12 31.51
C HIS A 291 -24.15 7.97 32.78
N ALA A 292 -23.61 9.20 32.81
CA ALA A 292 -23.71 10.12 33.95
C ALA A 292 -24.90 11.10 33.88
N SER A 293 -25.69 11.09 32.80
CA SER A 293 -26.90 11.91 32.68
C SER A 293 -28.11 11.18 33.30
N PRO A 294 -28.74 11.67 34.39
CA PRO A 294 -29.86 10.98 35.01
C PRO A 294 -31.11 11.17 34.15
N SER A 295 -31.71 10.07 33.69
CA SER A 295 -33.03 10.11 33.05
C SER A 295 -34.06 10.59 34.09
N MET A 296 -34.79 11.65 33.77
CA MET A 296 -36.02 11.97 34.50
C MET A 296 -36.99 10.80 34.29
N LYS A 297 -37.26 10.06 35.36
CA LYS A 297 -38.24 8.98 35.39
C LYS A 297 -39.62 9.57 35.66
N SER A 298 -40.56 9.36 34.74
CA SER A 298 -41.97 9.27 35.06
C SER A 298 -42.31 7.84 35.53
N SER A 299 -43.15 7.77 36.57
CA SER A 299 -43.89 6.64 37.16
C SER A 299 -44.46 5.65 36.12
N THR A 300 -44.67 4.33 36.34
CA THR A 300 -45.11 3.57 37.53
C THR A 300 -45.03 2.05 37.27
N SER A 301 -44.73 1.28 38.33
CA SER A 301 -44.98 -0.16 38.65
C SER A 301 -45.45 -1.21 37.61
N SER A 302 -44.76 -2.36 37.54
CA SER A 302 -45.21 -3.70 38.01
C SER A 302 -44.24 -4.85 37.60
N SER A 303 -44.05 -5.82 38.49
CA SER A 303 -43.09 -6.96 38.49
C SER A 303 -43.63 -8.21 37.72
N PRO A 304 -43.02 -9.44 37.73
CA PRO A 304 -41.67 -9.92 38.10
C PRO A 304 -41.03 -11.01 37.17
N SER A 305 -39.79 -11.43 37.50
CA SER A 305 -39.16 -12.77 37.22
C SER A 305 -38.50 -12.95 35.82
N ILE A 306 -37.37 -13.65 35.56
CA ILE A 306 -36.46 -14.54 36.30
C ILE A 306 -35.15 -14.70 35.46
N LYS A 307 -33.99 -14.72 36.15
CA LYS A 307 -32.68 -15.36 35.85
C LYS A 307 -31.89 -15.05 34.55
N SER A 308 -30.74 -14.42 34.74
CA SER A 308 -29.52 -14.55 33.90
C SER A 308 -28.78 -15.87 34.17
N PRO A 309 -27.90 -16.30 33.24
CA PRO A 309 -26.64 -16.95 33.62
C PRO A 309 -25.41 -16.14 33.16
N LYS A 310 -24.66 -15.70 34.17
CA LYS A 310 -23.20 -15.70 34.35
C LYS A 310 -22.29 -15.59 33.12
N ILE A 311 -21.62 -14.45 33.08
CA ILE A 311 -20.33 -14.18 32.44
C ILE A 311 -19.23 -14.99 33.15
N LEU A 312 -18.36 -15.66 32.38
CA LEU A 312 -17.03 -16.11 32.81
C LEU A 312 -15.95 -15.27 32.08
N PRO A 313 -14.78 -15.07 32.70
CA PRO A 313 -13.89 -13.94 32.44
C PRO A 313 -12.93 -14.14 31.25
N LYS A 314 -12.43 -13.00 30.79
CA LYS A 314 -11.41 -12.78 29.76
C LYS A 314 -10.12 -13.53 30.11
N ASP A 315 -9.68 -14.42 29.22
CA ASP A 315 -8.28 -14.79 29.09
C ASP A 315 -7.57 -13.75 28.21
N ILE A 316 -6.63 -13.04 28.85
CA ILE A 316 -5.66 -12.16 28.21
C ILE A 316 -4.55 -13.06 27.68
N PHE A 317 -4.43 -13.17 26.35
CA PHE A 317 -3.24 -13.76 25.71
C PHE A 317 -2.18 -12.67 25.52
N ASP A 318 -1.15 -12.74 26.35
CA ASP A 318 0.03 -11.88 26.37
C ASP A 318 1.11 -12.48 25.42
N PHE A 319 1.42 -11.79 24.32
CA PHE A 319 2.30 -12.32 23.24
C PHE A 319 3.71 -11.71 23.23
N PHE A 320 4.13 -10.97 24.26
CA PHE A 320 5.50 -10.43 24.32
C PHE A 320 6.26 -10.87 25.57
N GLY A 321 6.54 -12.17 25.63
CA GLY A 321 7.60 -12.72 26.47
C GLY A 321 8.97 -12.25 25.99
N LYS A 322 9.48 -11.17 26.59
CA LYS A 322 10.88 -10.79 26.54
C LYS A 322 11.73 -11.93 27.13
N LYS A 323 12.59 -12.54 26.32
CA LYS A 323 13.83 -13.15 26.81
C LYS A 323 14.98 -12.23 26.45
N LYS A 324 15.58 -11.61 27.46
CA LYS A 324 16.99 -11.23 27.46
C LYS A 324 17.66 -12.05 28.57
N HIS A 325 18.91 -12.41 28.28
CA HIS A 325 19.84 -13.17 29.11
C HIS A 325 19.85 -12.77 30.58
#